data_AF-A0A1L3Q4U3-F1
#
_entry.id   AF-A0A1L3Q4U3-F1
#
_cell.length_a   1.000
_cell.length_b   1.000
_cell.length_c   1.000
_cell.angle_alpha   90.00
_cell.angle_beta   90.00
_cell.angle_gamma   90.00
#
_symmetry.space_group_name_H-M   'P 1'
#
loop_
_entity.id
_entity.type
_entity.pdbx_description
1 polymer ?
#
loop_
_entity_poly.entity_id
_entity_poly.type
_entity_poly.pdbx_seq_one_letter_code
_entity_poly.pdbx_strand_id
1 'polypeptide(L)'
;MSDEDLKKRKEEWLAKVRKEGKLNRNPTEDHSTGLKTLQNNIRRRILSLLLESPMSLENLQNEMELNKMEAKFHIGMLENALYVEKEERNGIIVYCASPRAEAYMENVKSGGHK
;
A
#
# COMPACT_ATOMS: atom_id res chain seq x y z
N MET A 1 17.83 -2.88 6.81
CA MET A 1 17.68 -1.41 6.92
C MET A 1 17.80 -1.06 8.39
N SER A 2 18.45 0.05 8.73
CA SER A 2 18.50 0.52 10.12
C SER A 2 17.18 1.20 10.51
N ASP A 3 16.92 1.34 11.81
CA ASP A 3 15.73 2.04 12.32
C ASP A 3 15.68 3.51 11.86
N GLU A 4 16.84 4.14 11.72
CA GLU A 4 16.97 5.51 11.20
C GLU A 4 16.58 5.60 9.72
N ASP A 5 16.93 4.59 8.90
CA ASP A 5 16.53 4.54 7.48
C ASP A 5 15.01 4.43 7.34
N LEU A 6 14.37 3.60 8.19
CA LEU A 6 12.92 3.41 8.20
C LEU A 6 12.19 4.69 8.61
N LYS A 7 12.70 5.37 9.64
CA LYS A 7 12.14 6.64 10.12
C LYS A 7 12.24 7.72 9.05
N LYS A 8 13.41 7.89 8.42
CA LYS A 8 13.62 8.85 7.33
C LYS A 8 12.66 8.59 6.17
N ARG A 9 12.55 7.33 5.72
CA ARG A 9 11.64 6.96 4.64
C ARG A 9 10.18 7.29 4.96
N LYS A 10 9.74 7.05 6.20
CA LYS A 10 8.38 7.40 6.64
C LYS A 10 8.15 8.92 6.62
N GLU A 11 9.11 9.72 7.07
CA GLU A 11 9.01 11.18 7.08
C GLU A 11 8.96 11.75 5.66
N GLU A 12 9.82 11.27 4.76
CA GLU A 12 9.84 11.63 3.34
C GLU A 12 8.51 11.29 2.66
N TRP A 13 8.00 10.09 2.93
CA TRP A 13 6.69 9.65 2.44
C TRP A 13 5.56 10.55 2.94
N LEU A 14 5.52 10.87 4.24
CA LEU A 14 4.51 11.76 4.82
C LEU A 14 4.55 13.17 4.20
N ALA A 15 5.75 13.71 3.98
CA ALA A 15 5.92 15.00 3.31
C ALA A 15 5.40 14.96 1.87
N LYS A 16 5.69 13.89 1.12
CA LYS A 16 5.19 13.66 -0.24
C LYS A 16 3.66 13.59 -0.27
N VAL A 17 3.04 12.71 0.52
CA VAL A 17 1.57 12.55 0.48
C VAL A 17 0.83 13.81 0.98
N ARG A 18 1.44 14.59 1.87
CA ARG A 18 0.93 15.91 2.27
C ARG A 18 0.98 16.90 1.10
N LYS A 19 2.12 16.98 0.41
CA LYS A 19 2.30 17.85 -0.76
C LYS A 19 1.34 17.51 -1.90
N GLU A 20 1.07 16.23 -2.10
CA GLU A 20 0.11 15.73 -3.10
C GLU A 20 -1.36 15.92 -2.69
N GLY A 21 -1.65 16.45 -1.49
CA GLY A 21 -3.01 16.66 -0.99
C GLY A 21 -3.76 15.36 -0.66
N LYS A 22 -3.04 14.24 -0.51
CA LYS A 22 -3.63 12.91 -0.23
C LYS A 22 -3.98 12.70 1.24
N LEU A 23 -3.40 13.49 2.15
CA LEU A 23 -3.79 13.56 3.57
C LEU A 23 -4.98 14.50 3.77
N ASN A 24 -6.11 14.19 3.12
CA ASN A 24 -7.30 15.03 3.09
C ASN A 24 -8.45 14.54 3.99
N ARG A 25 -8.28 13.40 4.66
CA ARG A 25 -9.25 12.82 5.58
C ARG A 25 -8.91 13.19 7.02
N ASN A 26 -9.94 13.36 7.84
CA ASN A 26 -9.73 13.41 9.29
C ASN A 26 -9.32 12.01 9.82
N PRO A 27 -8.75 11.91 11.03
CA PRO A 27 -8.26 10.63 11.56
C PRO A 27 -9.32 9.51 11.61
N THR A 28 -10.57 9.85 11.93
CA THR A 28 -11.67 8.87 12.01
C THR A 28 -12.02 8.30 10.64
N GLU A 29 -12.12 9.15 9.63
CA GLU A 29 -12.38 8.75 8.24
C GLU A 29 -11.24 7.95 7.64
N ASP A 30 -9.99 8.35 7.90
CA ASP A 30 -8.80 7.62 7.47
C ASP A 30 -8.77 6.21 8.09
N HIS A 31 -9.04 6.10 9.39
CA HIS A 31 -9.11 4.82 10.07
C HIS A 31 -10.21 3.91 9.50
N SER A 32 -11.42 4.45 9.34
CA SER A 32 -12.57 3.71 8.77
C SER A 32 -12.29 3.24 7.34
N THR A 33 -11.68 4.10 6.51
CA THR A 33 -11.25 3.77 5.15
C THR A 33 -10.22 2.66 5.15
N GLY A 34 -9.21 2.76 6.02
CA GLY A 34 -8.18 1.74 6.16
C GLY A 34 -8.75 0.39 6.58
N LEU A 35 -9.65 0.36 7.57
CA LEU A 35 -10.30 -0.85 8.05
C LEU A 35 -11.12 -1.53 6.95
N LYS A 36 -12.00 -0.78 6.27
CA LYS A 36 -12.83 -1.30 5.17
C LYS A 36 -11.97 -1.83 4.02
N THR A 37 -10.88 -1.14 3.70
CA THR A 37 -9.94 -1.61 2.67
C THR A 37 -9.29 -2.92 3.10
N LEU A 38 -8.79 -3.05 4.32
CA LEU A 38 -8.02 -4.23 4.73
C LEU A 38 -8.85 -5.44 5.20
N GLN A 39 -10.16 -5.28 5.37
CA GLN A 39 -11.08 -6.40 5.64
C GLN A 39 -11.22 -7.40 4.47
N ASN A 40 -10.61 -7.14 3.31
CA ASN A 40 -10.66 -8.02 2.15
C ASN A 40 -9.34 -8.80 1.98
N ASN A 41 -9.46 -10.13 1.88
CA ASN A 41 -8.30 -11.04 1.77
C ASN A 41 -7.46 -10.81 0.52
N ILE A 42 -8.08 -10.51 -0.62
CA ILE A 42 -7.37 -10.27 -1.89
C ILE A 42 -6.47 -9.05 -1.73
N ARG A 43 -6.99 -7.95 -1.16
CA ARG A 43 -6.21 -6.73 -0.92
C ARG A 43 -5.06 -6.94 0.06
N ARG A 44 -5.24 -7.76 1.11
CA ARG A 44 -4.14 -8.14 2.00
C ARG A 44 -3.07 -8.98 1.30
N ARG A 45 -3.48 -9.94 0.47
CA ARG A 45 -2.55 -10.77 -0.32
C ARG A 45 -1.77 -9.92 -1.33
N ILE A 46 -2.41 -8.95 -1.99
CA ILE A 46 -1.72 -7.97 -2.86
C ILE A 46 -0.64 -7.23 -2.07
N LEU A 47 -0.94 -6.74 -0.85
CA LEU A 47 0.08 -6.06 -0.04
C LEU A 47 1.24 -6.97 0.34
N SER A 48 1.00 -8.24 0.65
CA SER A 48 2.07 -9.20 0.89
C SER A 48 3.01 -9.31 -0.32
N LEU A 49 2.48 -9.45 -1.52
CA LEU A 49 3.27 -9.53 -2.75
C LEU A 49 4.07 -8.25 -3.01
N LEU A 50 3.44 -7.09 -2.82
CA LEU A 50 4.10 -5.78 -3.05
C LEU A 50 5.16 -5.44 -2.00
N LEU A 51 5.15 -6.09 -0.84
CA LEU A 51 6.20 -6.00 0.16
C LEU A 51 7.43 -6.85 -0.20
N GLU A 52 7.24 -7.92 -0.97
CA GLU A 52 8.33 -8.74 -1.48
C GLU A 52 9.00 -8.07 -2.69
N SER A 53 8.20 -7.57 -3.64
CA SER A 53 8.71 -6.82 -4.77
C SER A 53 7.65 -5.92 -5.43
N PRO A 54 8.05 -4.75 -5.98
CA PRO A 54 7.17 -3.94 -6.81
C PRO A 54 6.71 -4.68 -8.07
N MET A 55 5.43 -4.55 -8.42
CA MET A 55 4.84 -5.25 -9.57
C MET A 55 4.11 -4.31 -10.51
N SER A 56 4.13 -4.60 -11.81
CA SER A 56 3.23 -3.97 -12.77
C SER A 56 1.78 -4.48 -12.57
N LEU A 57 0.81 -3.80 -13.18
CA LEU A 57 -0.58 -4.29 -13.18
C LEU A 57 -0.70 -5.68 -13.84
N GLU A 58 0.10 -5.95 -14.86
CA GLU A 58 0.11 -7.22 -15.59
C GLU A 58 0.67 -8.35 -14.73
N ASN A 59 1.82 -8.14 -14.09
CA ASN A 59 2.39 -9.13 -13.19
C ASN A 59 1.43 -9.43 -12.04
N LEU A 60 0.79 -8.40 -11.47
CA LEU A 60 -0.17 -8.60 -10.40
C LEU A 60 -1.41 -9.39 -10.85
N GLN A 61 -1.91 -9.18 -12.07
CA GLN A 61 -3.00 -9.97 -12.63
C GLN A 61 -2.61 -11.45 -12.72
N ASN A 62 -1.40 -11.74 -13.20
CA ASN A 62 -0.90 -13.10 -13.36
C ASN A 62 -0.70 -13.80 -12.01
N GLU A 63 -0.02 -13.14 -11.06
CA GLU A 63 0.26 -13.70 -9.72
C GLU A 63 -1.00 -13.95 -8.88
N MET A 64 -2.04 -13.15 -9.10
CA MET A 64 -3.29 -13.20 -8.33
C MET A 64 -4.43 -13.88 -9.07
N GLU A 65 -4.21 -14.31 -10.33
CA GLU A 65 -5.24 -14.83 -11.24
C GLU A 65 -6.46 -13.89 -11.36
N LEU A 66 -6.20 -12.58 -11.40
CA LEU A 66 -7.23 -11.55 -11.48
C LEU A 66 -7.35 -11.02 -12.90
N ASN A 67 -8.58 -10.68 -13.31
CA ASN A 67 -8.75 -9.90 -14.53
C ASN A 67 -8.35 -8.43 -14.31
N LYS A 68 -8.18 -7.71 -15.43
CA LYS A 68 -7.75 -6.29 -15.42
C LYS A 68 -8.64 -5.38 -14.58
N MET A 69 -9.95 -5.62 -14.57
CA MET A 69 -10.90 -4.79 -13.83
C MET A 69 -10.78 -5.03 -12.33
N GLU A 70 -10.69 -6.29 -11.91
CA GLU A 70 -10.50 -6.68 -10.51
C GLU A 70 -9.17 -6.16 -9.97
N ALA A 71 -8.07 -6.36 -10.70
CA ALA A 71 -6.75 -5.88 -10.29
C ALA A 71 -6.74 -4.36 -10.12
N LYS A 72 -7.29 -3.61 -11.09
CA LYS A 72 -7.43 -2.15 -11.00
C LYS A 72 -8.29 -1.72 -9.82
N PHE A 73 -9.40 -2.40 -9.58
CA PHE A 73 -10.30 -2.09 -8.48
C PHE A 73 -9.60 -2.28 -7.13
N HIS A 74 -8.97 -3.43 -6.91
CA HIS A 74 -8.28 -3.72 -5.65
C HIS A 74 -7.10 -2.78 -5.40
N ILE A 75 -6.26 -2.53 -6.41
CA ILE A 75 -5.15 -1.59 -6.31
C ILE A 75 -5.63 -0.16 -6.10
N GLY A 76 -6.68 0.28 -6.81
CA GLY A 76 -7.25 1.62 -6.64
C GLY A 76 -7.76 1.85 -5.21
N MET A 77 -8.37 0.84 -4.58
CA MET A 77 -8.77 0.93 -3.18
C MET A 77 -7.57 1.02 -2.22
N LEU A 78 -6.51 0.25 -2.49
CA LEU A 78 -5.28 0.27 -1.70
C LEU A 78 -4.53 1.61 -1.84
N GLU A 79 -4.46 2.16 -3.04
CA GLU A 79 -3.88 3.47 -3.35
C GLU A 79 -4.68 4.58 -2.67
N ASN A 80 -6.01 4.55 -2.79
CA ASN A 80 -6.89 5.51 -2.13
C ASN A 80 -6.77 5.49 -0.60
N ALA A 81 -6.48 4.33 -0.01
CA ALA A 81 -6.24 4.16 1.42
C ALA A 81 -4.75 4.33 1.81
N LEU A 82 -3.90 4.78 0.89
CA LEU A 82 -2.48 5.08 1.09
C LEU A 82 -1.62 3.87 1.49
N TYR A 83 -2.05 2.65 1.15
CA TYR A 83 -1.26 1.43 1.34
C TYR A 83 -0.38 1.08 0.14
N VAL A 84 -0.72 1.58 -1.05
CA VAL A 84 0.03 1.35 -2.29
C VAL A 84 0.35 2.68 -2.96
N GLU A 85 1.53 2.77 -3.54
CA GLU A 85 1.96 3.88 -4.38
C GLU A 85 2.24 3.41 -5.81
N LYS A 86 2.18 4.36 -6.75
CA LYS A 86 2.65 4.17 -8.11
C LYS A 86 4.02 4.79 -8.27
N GLU A 87 4.89 4.10 -8.96
CA GLU A 87 6.20 4.60 -9.40
C GLU A 87 6.37 4.30 -10.88
N GLU A 88 7.00 5.22 -11.60
CA GLU A 88 7.46 4.95 -12.95
C GLU A 88 8.91 4.44 -12.88
N ARG A 89 9.15 3.24 -13.42
CA ARG A 89 10.47 2.63 -13.52
C ARG A 89 10.69 2.17 -14.95
N ASN A 90 11.73 2.71 -15.60
CA ASN A 90 12.07 2.39 -16.99
C ASN A 90 10.89 2.55 -17.97
N GLY A 91 10.06 3.59 -17.79
CA GLY A 91 8.87 3.85 -18.62
C GLY A 91 7.66 2.96 -18.32
N ILE A 92 7.71 2.14 -17.26
CA ILE A 92 6.62 1.25 -16.84
C ILE A 92 6.11 1.67 -15.47
N ILE A 93 4.79 1.74 -15.32
CA ILE A 93 4.17 1.95 -14.01
C ILE A 93 4.22 0.65 -13.22
N VAL A 94 4.85 0.71 -12.05
CA VAL A 94 4.83 -0.33 -11.04
C VAL A 94 4.15 0.16 -9.78
N TYR A 95 3.63 -0.78 -9.00
CA TYR A 95 3.01 -0.55 -7.71
C TYR A 95 3.95 -0.99 -6.61
N CYS A 96 4.06 -0.19 -5.56
CA CYS A 96 4.93 -0.45 -4.40
C CYS A 96 4.10 -0.37 -3.11
N ALA A 97 4.46 -1.16 -2.10
CA ALA A 97 3.92 -0.98 -0.75
C ALA A 97 4.41 0.34 -0.14
N SER A 98 3.51 1.09 0.48
CA SER A 98 3.87 2.31 1.22
C SER A 98 4.42 1.96 2.62
N PRO A 99 5.08 2.91 3.31
CA PRO A 99 5.44 2.75 4.72
C PRO A 99 4.23 2.43 5.63
N ARG A 100 3.02 2.86 5.25
CA ARG A 100 1.78 2.51 5.98
C ARG A 100 1.46 1.02 5.85
N ALA A 101 1.66 0.42 4.68
CA ALA A 101 1.43 -1.01 4.46
C ALA A 101 2.42 -1.88 5.23
N GLU A 102 3.68 -1.46 5.30
CA GLU A 102 4.72 -2.13 6.09
C GLU A 102 4.34 -2.18 7.56
N ALA A 103 4.00 -1.03 8.14
CA ALA A 103 3.57 -0.94 9.54
C ALA A 103 2.32 -1.81 9.82
N TYR A 104 1.36 -1.83 8.89
CA TYR A 104 0.19 -2.72 9.02
C TYR A 104 0.59 -4.19 9.03
N MET A 105 1.40 -4.63 8.07
CA MET A 105 1.76 -6.04 7.93
C MET A 105 2.69 -6.52 9.05
N GLU A 106 3.55 -5.64 9.58
CA GLU A 106 4.32 -5.92 10.80
C GLU A 106 3.39 -6.15 12.00
N ASN A 107 2.40 -5.28 12.22
CA ASN A 107 1.41 -5.44 13.29
C ASN A 107 0.57 -6.72 13.14
N VAL A 108 0.24 -7.12 11.91
CA VAL A 108 -0.46 -8.38 11.64
C VAL A 108 0.43 -9.58 11.99
N LYS A 109 1.72 -9.55 11.63
CA LYS A 109 2.68 -10.63 11.94
C LYS A 109 2.94 -10.78 13.43
N SER A 110 2.97 -9.69 14.18
CA SER A 110 3.21 -9.68 15.63
C SER A 110 1.96 -10.00 16.47
N GLY A 111 0.82 -10.32 15.84
CA GLY A 111 -0.40 -10.73 16.54
C GLY A 111 -1.21 -9.58 17.15
N GLY A 112 -0.93 -8.32 16.77
CA GLY A 112 -1.72 -7.17 17.19
C GLY A 112 -1.61 -6.78 18.67
N HIS A 113 -0.56 -7.20 19.37
CA HIS A 113 -0.34 -6.81 20.77
C HIS A 113 0.66 -5.65 20.90
N LYS A 114 0.11 -4.48 21.23
CA LYS A 114 0.73 -3.53 22.16
C LYS A 114 -0.31 -3.18 23.22
#